data_AF-A0A3L7NY62-F1
#
_entry.id   AF-A0A3L7NY62-F1
#
_cell.length_a   1.000
_cell.length_b   1.000
_cell.length_c   1.000
_cell.angle_alpha   90.00
_cell.angle_beta   90.00
_cell.angle_gamma   90.00
#
_symmetry.space_group_name_H-M   'P 1'
#
loop_
_entity.id
_entity.type
_entity.pdbx_description
1 polymer ?
#
loop_
_entity_poly.entity_id
_entity_poly.type
_entity_poly.pdbx_seq_one_letter_code
_entity_poly.pdbx_strand_id
1 'polypeptide(L)'
;MAASTSILTDKLHEYPQHDLIDGTSGGTASILDGCLNKCGGVLQLMHRYAGRTFCTPGKRLRLDARSYYPDYMNGTGLDELWMCCTVPIVTGVIDTRTKKAPFREGEAHALTSNGQVISLQDLIAANPKAVIGDKITAFSKKLFGNPTWPIVSKKFDNLNPIPDHLHWAKWEVYDINSFDNPGVSASHYHTTAMGLYAFVTKEQFLACM
;
A
#
# COMPACT_ATOMS: atom_id res chain seq x y z
N MET A 1 21.56 27.82 2.82
CA MET A 1 20.29 27.24 2.36
C MET A 1 20.51 26.79 0.93
N ALA A 2 20.90 25.53 0.72
CA ALA A 2 20.99 24.98 -0.62
C ALA A 2 19.55 24.87 -1.13
N ALA A 3 19.24 25.54 -2.24
CA ALA A 3 17.96 25.40 -2.90
C ALA A 3 17.81 23.92 -3.30
N SER A 4 16.89 23.21 -2.65
CA SER A 4 16.41 21.92 -3.12
C SER A 4 15.76 22.19 -4.48
N THR A 5 16.49 21.94 -5.56
CA THR A 5 15.92 21.86 -6.90
C THR A 5 14.93 20.71 -6.87
N SER A 6 13.68 21.06 -6.65
CA SER A 6 12.55 20.15 -6.73
C SER A 6 12.48 19.61 -8.15
N ILE A 7 13.03 18.40 -8.34
CA ILE A 7 12.81 17.57 -9.54
C ILE A 7 11.34 17.13 -9.69
N LEU A 8 10.45 17.52 -8.77
CA LEU A 8 9.04 17.16 -8.80
C LEU A 8 8.30 17.83 -9.97
N THR A 9 8.66 19.06 -10.38
CA THR A 9 7.81 19.84 -11.29
C THR A 9 7.66 19.27 -12.70
N ASP A 10 8.70 18.61 -13.24
CA ASP A 10 8.68 18.11 -14.62
C ASP A 10 8.25 16.64 -14.74
N LYS A 11 8.28 15.88 -13.63
CA LYS A 11 8.06 14.42 -13.61
C LYS A 11 7.29 13.90 -12.38
N LEU A 12 6.41 14.71 -11.79
CA LEU A 12 5.53 14.34 -10.66
C LEU A 12 4.72 13.04 -10.87
N HIS A 13 4.62 12.55 -12.11
CA HIS A 13 3.85 11.36 -12.50
C HIS A 13 4.70 10.09 -12.63
N GLU A 14 6.03 10.20 -12.61
CA GLU A 14 6.90 9.04 -12.41
C GLU A 14 7.03 8.79 -10.90
N TYR A 15 7.10 7.53 -10.46
CA TYR A 15 7.43 7.26 -9.05
C TYR A 15 8.75 7.98 -8.74
N PRO A 16 8.80 8.89 -7.75
CA PRO A 16 9.99 9.70 -7.54
C PRO A 16 11.19 8.79 -7.30
N GLN A 17 12.34 9.15 -7.86
CA GLN A 17 13.61 8.60 -7.39
C GLN A 17 13.80 9.10 -5.95
N HIS A 18 13.34 8.31 -4.99
CA HIS A 18 13.54 8.60 -3.59
C HIS A 18 14.93 8.13 -3.18
N ASP A 19 15.62 8.95 -2.39
CA ASP A 19 16.84 8.55 -1.72
C ASP A 19 16.51 7.51 -0.64
N LEU A 20 16.67 6.24 -1.00
CA LEU A 20 16.33 5.09 -0.17
C LEU A 20 17.52 4.72 0.70
N ILE A 21 17.28 4.64 2.00
CA ILE A 21 18.24 4.06 2.94
C ILE A 21 18.05 2.54 3.01
N ASP A 22 19.15 1.80 2.85
CA ASP A 22 19.20 0.36 3.14
C ASP A 22 19.31 0.13 4.65
N GLY A 23 18.19 -0.20 5.28
CA GLY A 23 18.09 -0.48 6.73
C GLY A 23 18.84 -1.73 7.19
N THR A 24 19.41 -2.53 6.27
CA THR A 24 20.21 -3.72 6.59
C THR A 24 21.70 -3.42 6.77
N SER A 25 22.17 -2.28 6.28
CA SER A 25 23.58 -1.86 6.30
C SER A 25 24.08 -1.27 7.62
N GLY A 26 23.25 -1.30 8.68
CA GLY A 26 23.54 -0.72 10.00
C GLY A 26 23.09 0.75 10.14
N GLY A 27 23.17 1.31 11.35
CA GLY A 27 22.77 2.70 11.63
C GLY A 27 21.26 2.94 11.75
N THR A 28 20.42 1.92 11.54
CA THR A 28 18.95 2.04 11.59
C THR A 28 18.43 2.58 12.92
N ALA A 29 19.11 2.32 14.04
CA ALA A 29 18.75 2.86 15.35
C ALA A 29 18.84 4.40 15.40
N SER A 30 19.93 4.99 14.88
CA SER A 30 20.07 6.46 14.88
C SER A 30 19.10 7.11 13.88
N ILE A 31 18.80 6.43 12.78
CA ILE A 31 17.76 6.86 11.82
C ILE A 31 16.40 6.86 12.50
N LEU A 32 16.04 5.79 13.21
CA LEU A 32 14.79 5.69 13.96
C LEU A 32 14.69 6.80 15.02
N ASP A 33 15.75 7.03 15.79
CA ASP A 33 15.78 8.13 16.77
C ASP A 33 15.58 9.49 16.10
N GLY A 34 16.19 9.70 14.93
CA GLY A 34 15.99 10.91 14.13
C GLY A 34 14.52 11.08 13.68
N CYS A 35 13.89 10.01 13.21
CA CYS A 35 12.49 10.01 12.80
C CYS A 35 11.54 10.28 13.99
N LEU A 36 11.78 9.65 15.15
CA LEU A 36 10.95 9.83 16.33
C LEU A 36 11.15 11.23 16.94
N ASN A 37 12.38 11.64 17.20
CA ASN A 37 12.65 12.86 17.97
C ASN A 37 12.26 14.13 17.20
N LYS A 38 12.48 14.19 15.87
CA LYS A 38 12.17 15.38 15.08
C LYS A 38 10.68 15.50 14.72
N CYS A 39 9.93 14.41 14.78
CA CYS A 39 8.49 14.38 14.51
C CYS A 39 7.65 14.16 15.77
N GLY A 40 8.21 14.37 16.96
CA GLY A 40 7.47 14.26 18.23
C GLY A 40 6.90 12.86 18.52
N GLY A 41 7.59 11.81 18.07
CA GLY A 41 7.19 10.42 18.20
C GLY A 41 6.27 9.90 17.09
N VAL A 42 5.93 10.74 16.09
CA VAL A 42 5.06 10.35 14.98
C VAL A 42 5.87 10.04 13.73
N LEU A 43 5.82 8.78 13.27
CA LEU A 43 6.45 8.40 11.99
C LEU A 43 5.63 8.92 10.81
N GLN A 44 6.25 9.77 9.98
CA GLN A 44 5.66 10.27 8.75
C GLN A 44 5.77 9.21 7.65
N LEU A 45 4.72 8.39 7.49
CA LEU A 45 4.69 7.36 6.45
C LEU A 45 4.23 7.94 5.11
N MET A 46 4.95 7.60 4.05
CA MET A 46 4.58 7.96 2.69
C MET A 46 3.35 7.16 2.25
N HIS A 47 2.42 7.81 1.55
CA HIS A 47 1.34 7.11 0.84
C HIS A 47 1.92 6.27 -0.30
N ARG A 48 1.48 5.00 -0.40
CA ARG A 48 2.01 4.06 -1.38
C ARG A 48 0.89 3.48 -2.19
N TYR A 49 0.88 3.87 -3.45
CA TYR A 49 -0.12 3.44 -4.41
C TYR A 49 0.26 2.10 -5.00
N ALA A 50 -0.76 1.34 -5.41
CA ALA A 50 -0.60 0.14 -6.20
C ALA A 50 -1.57 0.18 -7.38
N GLY A 51 -1.11 -0.31 -8.52
CA GLY A 51 -1.92 -0.46 -9.71
C GLY A 51 -2.36 -1.89 -9.93
N ARG A 52 -3.44 -2.04 -10.70
CA ARG A 52 -4.00 -3.33 -11.11
C ARG A 52 -4.20 -3.36 -12.60
N THR A 53 -3.75 -4.44 -13.24
CA THR A 53 -3.90 -4.65 -14.68
C THR A 53 -5.35 -4.93 -15.09
N PHE A 54 -6.19 -5.35 -14.14
CA PHE A 54 -7.59 -5.72 -14.35
C PHE A 54 -8.59 -4.68 -13.84
N CYS A 55 -8.12 -3.57 -13.27
CA CYS A 55 -9.00 -2.51 -12.77
C CYS A 55 -8.81 -1.20 -13.54
N THR A 56 -9.86 -0.39 -13.50
CA THR A 56 -9.83 1.00 -13.94
C THR A 56 -10.01 1.90 -12.71
N PRO A 57 -9.12 2.88 -12.46
CA PRO A 57 -9.28 3.82 -11.35
C PRO A 57 -10.57 4.64 -11.50
N GLY A 58 -11.36 4.71 -10.43
CA GLY A 58 -12.57 5.55 -10.32
C GLY A 58 -12.28 7.03 -10.08
N LYS A 59 -11.00 7.39 -9.87
CA LYS A 59 -10.52 8.77 -9.68
C LYS A 59 -11.07 9.47 -8.43
N ARG A 60 -11.30 8.71 -7.35
CA ARG A 60 -11.62 9.21 -5.99
C ARG A 60 -10.38 9.33 -5.11
N LEU A 61 -9.33 8.53 -5.33
CA LEU A 61 -8.02 8.79 -4.74
C LEU A 61 -7.50 10.11 -5.29
N ARG A 62 -7.19 11.10 -4.44
CA ARG A 62 -6.77 12.43 -4.89
C ARG A 62 -5.34 12.41 -5.45
N LEU A 63 -5.23 12.14 -6.74
CA LEU A 63 -3.98 12.13 -7.50
C LEU A 63 -4.04 13.23 -8.57
N ASP A 64 -2.87 13.66 -9.04
CA ASP A 64 -2.81 14.39 -10.29
C ASP A 64 -3.37 13.53 -11.44
N ALA A 65 -4.06 14.14 -12.40
CA ALA A 65 -4.73 13.45 -13.49
C ALA A 65 -3.81 12.50 -14.29
N ARG A 66 -2.53 12.87 -14.45
CA ARG A 66 -1.54 12.05 -15.16
C ARG A 66 -0.97 10.93 -14.29
N SER A 67 -1.07 11.04 -12.97
CA SER A 67 -0.55 10.03 -12.04
C SER A 67 -1.46 8.80 -11.94
N TYR A 68 -2.71 8.85 -12.41
CA TYR A 68 -3.58 7.65 -12.43
C TYR A 68 -3.08 6.56 -13.38
N TYR A 69 -2.35 6.92 -14.44
CA TYR A 69 -1.82 5.98 -15.42
C TYR A 69 -0.34 6.29 -15.68
N PRO A 70 0.56 5.89 -14.78
CA PRO A 70 1.97 6.17 -14.97
C PRO A 70 2.51 5.46 -16.21
N ASP A 71 3.23 6.18 -17.09
CA ASP A 71 3.76 5.65 -18.35
C ASP A 71 4.65 4.41 -18.12
N TYR A 72 5.40 4.40 -17.01
CA TYR A 72 6.29 3.30 -16.68
C TYR A 72 5.54 2.01 -16.28
N MET A 73 4.22 2.05 -16.07
CA MET A 73 3.40 0.87 -15.74
C MET A 73 2.56 0.38 -16.94
N ASN A 74 2.88 0.82 -18.16
CA ASN A 74 2.28 0.37 -19.42
C ASN A 74 0.73 0.46 -19.43
N GLY A 75 0.18 1.58 -18.95
CA GLY A 75 -1.28 1.77 -18.92
C GLY A 75 -2.00 1.09 -17.75
N THR A 76 -1.27 0.47 -16.82
CA THR A 76 -1.84 0.03 -15.53
C THR A 76 -2.31 1.24 -14.75
N GLY A 77 -3.57 1.24 -14.31
CA GLY A 77 -4.14 2.30 -13.50
C GLY A 77 -3.84 2.15 -12.01
N LEU A 78 -3.54 3.25 -11.32
CA LEU A 78 -3.44 3.31 -9.85
C LEU A 78 -4.83 3.46 -9.21
N ASP A 79 -5.31 2.39 -8.59
CA ASP A 79 -6.63 2.26 -8.00
C ASP A 79 -6.58 1.87 -6.51
N GLU A 80 -5.41 1.56 -5.97
CA GLU A 80 -5.26 1.20 -4.56
C GLU A 80 -4.26 2.11 -3.83
N LEU A 81 -4.56 2.44 -2.58
CA LEU A 81 -3.63 3.05 -1.63
C LEU A 81 -3.42 2.08 -0.45
N TRP A 82 -2.19 1.64 -0.25
CA TRP A 82 -1.80 0.73 0.82
C TRP A 82 -1.18 1.51 1.97
N MET A 83 -1.65 1.22 3.18
CA MET A 83 -1.29 1.92 4.39
C MET A 83 -0.59 0.96 5.36
N CYS A 84 0.59 1.37 5.84
CA CYS A 84 1.44 0.61 6.77
C CYS A 84 1.84 -0.80 6.29
N CYS A 85 1.80 -1.08 4.98
CA CYS A 85 2.20 -2.39 4.47
C CYS A 85 3.71 -2.60 4.63
N THR A 86 4.12 -3.67 5.29
CA THR A 86 5.54 -3.99 5.56
C THR A 86 6.09 -5.10 4.68
N VAL A 87 5.32 -5.56 3.70
CA VAL A 87 5.70 -6.66 2.82
C VAL A 87 5.76 -6.19 1.36
N PRO A 88 6.69 -6.72 0.55
CA PRO A 88 6.66 -6.52 -0.89
C PRO A 88 5.36 -7.05 -1.47
N ILE A 89 4.76 -6.29 -2.38
CA ILE A 89 3.52 -6.68 -3.05
C ILE A 89 3.85 -7.19 -4.44
N VAL A 90 3.16 -8.26 -4.85
CA VAL A 90 3.22 -8.79 -6.21
C VAL A 90 1.87 -8.56 -6.86
N THR A 91 1.80 -7.58 -7.74
CA THR A 91 0.57 -7.12 -8.41
C THR A 91 0.47 -7.62 -9.86
N GLY A 92 1.54 -8.28 -10.35
CA GLY A 92 1.69 -8.66 -11.75
C GLY A 92 2.08 -7.49 -12.68
N VAL A 93 2.20 -6.28 -12.14
CA VAL A 93 2.62 -5.11 -12.90
C VAL A 93 4.14 -5.13 -13.14
N ILE A 94 4.56 -4.70 -14.33
CA ILE A 94 5.97 -4.59 -14.72
C ILE A 94 6.30 -3.15 -15.04
N ASP A 95 7.36 -2.63 -14.44
CA ASP A 95 7.96 -1.36 -14.80
C ASP A 95 8.65 -1.49 -16.16
N THR A 96 8.18 -0.73 -17.15
CA THR A 96 8.65 -0.78 -18.54
C THR A 96 10.10 -0.33 -18.70
N ARG A 97 10.64 0.44 -17.76
CA ARG A 97 12.01 0.96 -17.76
C ARG A 97 13.00 -0.09 -17.24
N THR A 98 12.62 -0.82 -16.19
CA THR A 98 13.51 -1.77 -15.50
C THR A 98 13.24 -3.23 -15.85
N LYS A 99 12.09 -3.52 -16.48
CA LYS A 99 11.58 -4.88 -16.76
C LYS A 99 11.42 -5.74 -15.50
N LYS A 100 11.16 -5.10 -14.35
CA LYS A 100 10.94 -5.72 -13.04
C LYS A 100 9.65 -5.19 -12.42
N ALA A 101 9.20 -5.78 -11.31
CA ALA A 101 8.12 -5.20 -10.52
C ALA A 101 8.45 -3.73 -10.15
N PRO A 102 7.46 -2.82 -10.18
CA PRO A 102 7.67 -1.44 -9.75
C PRO A 102 8.30 -1.38 -8.37
N PHE A 103 9.25 -0.46 -8.21
CA PHE A 103 10.03 -0.37 -6.99
C PHE A 103 9.12 -0.17 -5.76
N ARG A 104 9.03 -1.22 -4.93
CA ARG A 104 8.35 -1.23 -3.63
C ARG A 104 6.95 -0.62 -3.66
N GLU A 105 6.17 -1.02 -4.67
CA GLU A 105 4.75 -0.70 -4.82
C GLU A 105 3.99 -1.06 -3.54
N GLY A 106 3.13 -0.17 -3.06
CA GLY A 106 2.34 -0.27 -1.82
C GLY A 106 3.09 -0.51 -0.49
N GLU A 107 4.41 -0.76 -0.47
CA GLU A 107 5.19 -0.96 0.76
C GLU A 107 5.48 0.37 1.47
N ALA A 108 5.07 0.50 2.73
CA ALA A 108 5.20 1.70 3.54
C ALA A 108 6.66 2.06 3.86
N HIS A 109 6.99 3.33 3.70
CA HIS A 109 8.28 3.90 4.08
C HIS A 109 8.09 5.12 4.95
N ALA A 110 8.95 5.30 5.94
CA ALA A 110 9.03 6.50 6.73
C ALA A 110 9.93 7.54 6.04
N LEU A 111 9.47 8.79 6.00
CA LEU A 111 10.26 9.94 5.60
C LEU A 111 11.19 10.33 6.76
N THR A 112 12.49 10.33 6.51
CA THR A 112 13.48 10.80 7.48
C THR A 112 13.52 12.31 7.49
N SER A 113 14.06 12.87 8.58
CA SER A 113 14.26 14.31 8.69
C SER A 113 15.21 14.94 7.67
N ASN A 114 15.99 14.13 6.95
CA ASN A 114 16.90 14.59 5.92
C ASN A 114 16.27 14.49 4.51
N GLY A 115 14.98 14.13 4.42
CA GLY A 115 14.26 13.97 3.16
C GLY A 115 14.46 12.62 2.47
N GLN A 116 15.13 11.67 3.14
CA GLN A 116 15.35 10.31 2.67
C GLN A 116 14.19 9.40 3.09
N VAL A 117 14.11 8.19 2.55
CA VAL A 117 13.07 7.22 2.95
C VAL A 117 13.68 5.91 3.42
N ILE A 118 13.05 5.28 4.41
CA ILE A 118 13.45 3.96 4.94
C ILE A 118 12.20 3.07 5.12
N SER A 119 12.34 1.76 4.89
CA SER A 119 11.21 0.83 5.03
C SER A 119 10.68 0.83 6.46
N LEU A 120 9.35 0.79 6.60
CA LEU A 120 8.73 0.59 7.92
C LEU A 120 9.18 -0.74 8.54
N GLN A 121 9.36 -1.78 7.73
CA GLN A 121 9.80 -3.09 8.22
C GLN A 121 11.22 -3.03 8.81
N ASP A 122 12.12 -2.27 8.19
CA ASP A 122 13.49 -2.09 8.71
C ASP A 122 13.49 -1.38 10.06
N LEU A 123 12.64 -0.35 10.22
CA LEU A 123 12.46 0.34 11.49
C LEU A 123 11.89 -0.60 12.57
N ILE A 124 10.90 -1.42 12.22
CA ILE A 124 10.35 -2.44 13.13
C ILE A 124 11.41 -3.46 13.52
N ALA A 125 12.24 -3.92 12.59
CA ALA A 125 13.30 -4.87 12.89
C ALA A 125 14.35 -4.28 13.83
N ALA A 126 14.69 -2.99 13.67
CA ALA A 126 15.66 -2.29 14.51
C ALA A 126 15.18 -2.09 15.95
N ASN A 127 13.94 -1.67 16.16
CA ASN A 127 13.36 -1.53 17.50
C ASN A 127 11.84 -1.72 17.49
N PRO A 128 11.35 -2.97 17.56
CA PRO A 128 9.93 -3.26 17.37
C PRO A 128 9.07 -2.68 18.48
N LYS A 129 9.59 -2.62 19.71
CA LYS A 129 8.86 -2.08 20.86
C LYS A 129 8.64 -0.57 20.72
N ALA A 130 9.63 0.16 20.23
CA ALA A 130 9.49 1.59 19.99
C ALA A 130 8.53 1.90 18.83
N VAL A 131 8.53 1.08 17.77
CA VAL A 131 7.76 1.35 16.55
C VAL A 131 6.31 0.85 16.62
N ILE A 132 6.08 -0.37 17.10
CA ILE A 132 4.75 -1.02 17.11
C ILE A 132 4.27 -1.39 18.53
N GLY A 133 5.06 -1.09 19.57
CA GLY A 133 4.69 -1.37 20.96
C GLY A 133 4.89 -2.84 21.36
N ASP A 134 4.95 -3.07 22.67
CA ASP A 134 5.19 -4.41 23.24
C ASP A 134 4.13 -5.45 22.82
N LYS A 135 2.85 -5.05 22.84
CA LYS A 135 1.72 -5.97 22.57
C LYS A 135 1.74 -6.47 21.13
N ILE A 136 1.89 -5.57 20.16
CA ILE A 136 1.92 -5.94 18.73
C ILE A 136 3.21 -6.70 18.42
N THR A 137 4.34 -6.30 18.99
CA THR A 137 5.61 -7.04 18.88
C THR A 137 5.46 -8.49 19.33
N ALA A 138 4.88 -8.72 20.52
CA ALA A 138 4.66 -10.06 21.04
C ALA A 138 3.68 -10.87 20.18
N PHE A 139 2.59 -10.23 19.74
CA PHE A 139 1.57 -10.85 18.90
C PHE A 139 2.14 -11.28 17.54
N SER A 140 2.83 -10.39 16.83
CA SER A 140 3.37 -10.71 15.50
C SER A 140 4.45 -11.79 15.58
N LYS A 141 5.31 -11.76 16.60
CA LYS A 141 6.30 -12.84 16.84
C LYS A 141 5.62 -14.19 17.05
N LYS A 142 4.55 -14.23 17.85
CA LYS A 142 3.79 -15.48 18.09
C LYS A 142 3.16 -16.01 16.80
N LEU A 143 2.62 -15.13 15.96
CA LEU A 143 1.86 -15.53 14.77
C LEU A 143 2.76 -15.83 13.56
N PHE A 144 3.85 -15.08 13.38
CA PHE A 144 4.67 -15.09 12.17
C PHE A 144 6.15 -15.46 12.41
N GLY A 145 6.58 -15.58 13.67
CA GLY A 145 7.97 -15.88 14.04
C GLY A 145 8.88 -14.64 14.14
N ASN A 146 8.45 -13.48 13.65
CA ASN A 146 9.23 -12.23 13.65
C ASN A 146 8.39 -10.98 13.98
N PRO A 147 9.02 -9.88 14.44
CA PRO A 147 8.36 -8.58 14.54
C PRO A 147 7.95 -8.04 13.17
N THR A 148 6.66 -7.78 12.99
CA THR A 148 6.11 -7.18 11.77
C THR A 148 4.77 -6.53 12.07
N TRP A 149 4.34 -5.62 11.22
CA TRP A 149 3.00 -5.07 11.28
C TRP A 149 1.99 -6.14 10.80
N PRO A 150 1.05 -6.60 11.65
CA PRO A 150 0.26 -7.79 11.37
C PRO A 150 -1.00 -7.54 10.52
N ILE A 151 -1.21 -6.30 10.06
CA ILE A 151 -2.43 -5.88 9.37
C ILE A 151 -2.03 -5.20 8.06
N VAL A 152 -2.78 -5.45 6.99
CA VAL A 152 -2.70 -4.64 5.79
C VAL A 152 -3.98 -3.81 5.70
N SER A 153 -3.85 -2.50 5.60
CA SER A 153 -4.98 -1.60 5.37
C SER A 153 -4.88 -1.00 3.97
N LYS A 154 -6.01 -0.94 3.27
CA LYS A 154 -6.08 -0.49 1.88
C LYS A 154 -7.29 0.40 1.66
N LYS A 155 -7.13 1.39 0.80
CA LYS A 155 -8.25 2.07 0.14
C LYS A 155 -8.31 1.59 -1.31
N PHE A 156 -9.52 1.24 -1.75
CA PHE A 156 -9.79 0.83 -3.13
C PHE A 156 -10.59 1.92 -3.84
N ASP A 157 -10.25 2.18 -5.09
CA ASP A 157 -10.87 3.17 -5.96
C ASP A 157 -11.14 2.55 -7.33
N ASN A 158 -11.92 1.48 -7.35
CA ASN A 158 -12.26 0.76 -8.58
C ASN A 158 -13.48 1.43 -9.25
N LEU A 159 -13.38 1.75 -10.54
CA LEU A 159 -14.51 2.27 -11.32
C LEU A 159 -15.56 1.19 -11.57
N ASN A 160 -15.11 -0.04 -11.83
CA ASN A 160 -15.92 -1.19 -12.21
C ASN A 160 -15.81 -2.31 -11.17
N PRO A 161 -16.74 -3.29 -11.17
CA PRO A 161 -16.61 -4.51 -10.40
C PRO A 161 -15.27 -5.20 -10.67
N ILE A 162 -14.70 -5.78 -9.62
CA ILE A 162 -13.48 -6.60 -9.71
C ILE A 162 -13.86 -8.06 -10.01
N PRO A 163 -12.93 -8.87 -10.56
CA PRO A 163 -13.18 -10.29 -10.83
C PRO A 163 -13.63 -11.04 -9.56
N ASP A 164 -14.47 -12.05 -9.76
CA ASP A 164 -14.81 -13.00 -8.70
C ASP A 164 -13.54 -13.69 -8.21
N HIS A 165 -13.30 -13.65 -6.89
CA HIS A 165 -12.12 -14.23 -6.26
C HIS A 165 -12.43 -14.73 -4.85
N LEU A 166 -11.62 -15.67 -4.37
CA LEU A 166 -11.73 -16.25 -3.03
C LEU A 166 -10.41 -16.11 -2.29
N HIS A 167 -10.50 -15.69 -1.02
CA HIS A 167 -9.40 -15.81 -0.08
C HIS A 167 -9.56 -17.07 0.76
N TRP A 168 -8.59 -18.00 0.69
CA TRP A 168 -8.63 -19.29 1.39
C TRP A 168 -8.81 -19.17 2.91
N ALA A 169 -8.11 -18.22 3.52
CA ALA A 169 -8.26 -17.86 4.92
C ALA A 169 -7.85 -16.39 5.07
N LYS A 170 -8.81 -15.52 5.40
CA LYS A 170 -8.54 -14.09 5.62
C LYS A 170 -9.54 -13.51 6.60
N TRP A 171 -9.03 -12.87 7.65
CA TRP A 171 -9.84 -12.07 8.56
C TRP A 171 -9.85 -10.65 7.99
N GLU A 172 -10.98 -10.21 7.48
CA GLU A 172 -11.15 -8.88 6.89
C GLU A 172 -12.29 -8.13 7.54
N VAL A 173 -12.12 -6.83 7.65
CA VAL A 173 -13.18 -5.90 7.98
C VAL A 173 -13.23 -4.90 6.85
N TYR A 174 -14.37 -4.81 6.17
CA TYR A 174 -14.63 -3.77 5.18
C TYR A 174 -15.30 -2.60 5.90
N ASP A 175 -14.57 -1.50 6.03
CA ASP A 175 -15.16 -0.23 6.45
C ASP A 175 -15.59 0.56 5.21
N ILE A 176 -16.90 0.64 5.03
CA ILE A 176 -17.50 1.40 3.94
C ILE A 176 -17.79 2.81 4.46
N ASN A 177 -16.74 3.64 4.46
CA ASN A 177 -16.85 5.01 4.94
C ASN A 177 -17.47 5.93 3.86
N SER A 178 -18.68 6.43 4.13
CA SER A 178 -19.38 7.37 3.25
C SER A 178 -18.75 8.78 3.24
N PHE A 179 -18.00 9.16 4.28
CA PHE A 179 -17.30 10.45 4.33
C PHE A 179 -16.11 10.52 3.37
N ASP A 180 -15.44 9.40 3.13
CA ASP A 180 -14.32 9.30 2.20
C ASP A 180 -14.78 9.19 0.73
N ASN A 181 -16.09 9.05 0.48
CA ASN A 181 -16.68 8.82 -0.85
C ASN A 181 -17.90 9.73 -1.11
N PRO A 182 -17.77 11.06 -1.01
CA PRO A 182 -18.88 11.98 -1.29
C PRO A 182 -19.32 11.84 -2.75
N GLY A 183 -20.58 11.47 -2.99
CA GLY A 183 -21.17 11.35 -4.33
C GLY A 183 -21.28 9.92 -4.88
N VAL A 184 -20.75 8.91 -4.19
CA VAL A 184 -21.04 7.51 -4.54
C VAL A 184 -22.42 7.16 -3.98
N SER A 185 -23.36 6.78 -4.85
CA SER A 185 -24.70 6.33 -4.44
C SER A 185 -24.58 5.21 -3.41
N ALA A 186 -25.40 5.25 -2.36
CA ALA A 186 -25.42 4.21 -1.35
C ALA A 186 -25.60 2.81 -1.95
N SER A 187 -26.31 2.69 -3.09
CA SER A 187 -26.49 1.44 -3.82
C SER A 187 -25.20 0.81 -4.35
N HIS A 188 -24.16 1.59 -4.63
CA HIS A 188 -22.85 1.09 -5.09
C HIS A 188 -21.99 0.55 -3.94
N TYR A 189 -22.36 0.82 -2.68
CA TYR A 189 -21.73 0.19 -1.52
C TYR A 189 -22.19 -1.26 -1.29
N HIS A 190 -23.21 -1.72 -2.01
CA HIS A 190 -23.94 -2.94 -1.67
C HIS A 190 -23.74 -4.10 -2.64
N THR A 191 -23.03 -3.94 -3.75
CA THR A 191 -22.73 -5.07 -4.65
C THR A 191 -21.41 -5.74 -4.26
N THR A 192 -21.28 -6.12 -2.99
CA THR A 192 -20.31 -7.14 -2.62
C THR A 192 -20.99 -8.49 -2.84
N ALA A 193 -20.58 -9.23 -3.87
CA ALA A 193 -20.98 -10.62 -4.00
C ALA A 193 -20.31 -11.43 -2.88
N MET A 194 -21.03 -11.63 -1.76
CA MET A 194 -20.55 -12.46 -0.66
C MET A 194 -21.20 -13.84 -0.76
N GLY A 195 -20.44 -14.79 -1.31
CA GLY A 195 -20.85 -16.18 -1.39
C GLY A 195 -21.84 -16.49 -2.51
N LEU A 196 -22.10 -17.78 -2.66
CA LEU A 196 -23.06 -18.31 -3.62
C LEU A 196 -24.46 -18.32 -3.00
N TYR A 197 -25.50 -18.26 -3.83
CA TYR A 197 -26.85 -18.54 -3.35
C TYR A 197 -26.93 -19.94 -2.73
N ALA A 198 -27.74 -20.11 -1.68
CA ALA A 198 -27.82 -21.35 -0.92
C ALA A 198 -28.23 -22.60 -1.74
N PHE A 199 -28.81 -22.40 -2.92
CA PHE A 199 -29.22 -23.47 -3.83
C PHE A 199 -28.16 -23.81 -4.90
N VAL A 200 -27.04 -23.09 -4.97
CA VAL A 200 -25.98 -23.34 -5.96
C VAL A 200 -25.13 -24.51 -5.51
N THR A 201 -25.07 -25.57 -6.33
CA THR A 201 -24.17 -26.71 -6.10
C THR A 201 -22.77 -26.44 -6.66
N LYS A 202 -21.78 -27.22 -6.22
CA LYS A 202 -20.42 -27.17 -6.76
C LYS A 202 -20.40 -27.43 -8.27
N GLU A 203 -21.19 -28.39 -8.74
CA GLU A 203 -21.29 -28.78 -10.14
C GLU A 203 -21.87 -27.65 -10.99
N GLN A 204 -22.91 -26.97 -10.49
CA GLN A 204 -23.48 -25.79 -11.16
C GLN A 204 -22.49 -24.64 -11.22
N PHE A 205 -21.77 -24.37 -10.14
CA PHE A 205 -20.73 -23.35 -10.12
C PHE A 205 -19.61 -23.67 -11.13
N LEU A 206 -19.13 -24.92 -11.16
CA LEU A 206 -18.11 -25.38 -12.10
C LEU A 206 -18.58 -25.33 -13.57
N ALA A 207 -19.88 -25.48 -13.83
CA ALA A 207 -20.42 -25.38 -15.19
C ALA A 207 -20.44 -23.93 -15.75
N CYS A 208 -20.27 -22.92 -14.89
CA CYS A 208 -20.25 -21.51 -15.28
C CYS A 208 -18.84 -20.94 -15.48
N MET A 209 -17.80 -21.69 -15.09
CA MET A 209 -16.38 -21.30 -15.18
C MET A 209 -15.77 -21.73 -16.52
#